data_AF-A0A531K356-F1
#
_entry.id   AF-A0A531K356-F1
#
_cell.length_a   1.000
_cell.length_b   1.000
_cell.length_c   1.000
_cell.angle_alpha   90.00
_cell.angle_beta   90.00
_cell.angle_gamma   90.00
#
_symmetry.space_group_name_H-M   'P 1'
#
loop_
_entity.id
_entity.type
_entity.pdbx_description
1 polymer ?
#
loop_
_entity_poly.entity_id
_entity_poly.type
_entity_poly.pdbx_seq_one_letter_code
_entity_poly.pdbx_strand_id
1 'polypeptide(L)'
;VMVGLSLQNAPTLSQGGADVHASPFTIRTGRLVSGVEIQATVFDNLAHQLFIARPPAWAAILSILLGAGIGVLAVWKSTGWKTLAGAAVAVLALLAGSYMALRYGRVFVAPLAPALAFTLVASAQAARDFAAERK
;
A
#
# COMPACT_ATOMS: atom_id res chain seq x y z
N VAL A 1 -13.90 29.53 14.98
CA VAL A 1 -14.46 28.25 15.43
C VAL A 1 -15.06 27.57 14.20
N MET A 2 -14.54 26.41 13.78
CA MET A 2 -15.22 25.59 12.77
C MET A 2 -16.14 24.62 13.51
N VAL A 3 -17.44 24.65 13.21
CA VAL A 3 -18.43 23.81 13.89
C VAL A 3 -18.99 22.81 12.88
N GLY A 4 -18.74 21.51 13.08
CA GLY A 4 -19.29 20.42 12.27
C GLY A 4 -20.77 20.16 12.54
N LEU A 5 -21.62 21.19 12.44
CA LEU A 5 -23.03 21.08 12.77
C LEU A 5 -23.80 20.42 11.62
N SER A 6 -24.24 19.17 11.85
CA SER A 6 -25.45 18.60 11.25
C SER A 6 -25.46 18.30 9.75
N LEU A 7 -24.50 17.53 9.23
CA LEU A 7 -24.73 16.76 7.98
C LEU A 7 -25.42 15.40 8.21
N GLN A 8 -25.49 14.93 9.48
CA GLN A 8 -26.11 13.63 9.80
C GLN A 8 -27.62 13.71 10.10
N ASN A 9 -28.17 14.88 10.47
CA ASN A 9 -29.56 14.97 10.94
C ASN A 9 -30.59 15.35 9.86
N ALA A 10 -30.20 15.73 8.64
CA ALA A 10 -31.17 16.01 7.57
C ALA A 10 -30.54 15.92 6.17
N PRO A 11 -30.46 14.73 5.54
CA PRO A 11 -30.21 14.65 4.11
C PRO A 11 -31.52 14.94 3.36
N THR A 12 -31.96 16.20 3.32
CA THR A 12 -32.86 16.63 2.25
C THR A 12 -32.00 16.92 1.03
N LEU A 13 -31.82 15.91 0.17
CA LEU A 13 -31.13 16.00 -1.13
C LEU A 13 -31.68 17.12 -2.04
N SER A 14 -32.82 17.71 -1.70
CA SER A 14 -33.49 18.78 -2.44
C SER A 14 -33.04 20.19 -2.09
N GLN A 15 -32.19 20.40 -1.07
CA GLN A 15 -31.63 21.72 -0.77
C GLN A 15 -30.11 21.68 -0.80
N GLY A 16 -29.53 21.94 -1.98
CA GLY A 16 -28.13 22.32 -2.12
C GLY A 16 -27.89 23.69 -1.50
N GLY A 17 -27.70 23.72 -0.18
CA GLY A 17 -27.23 24.90 0.54
C GLY A 17 -25.74 25.15 0.26
N ALA A 18 -25.29 26.39 0.43
CA ALA A 18 -23.95 26.86 0.06
C ALA A 18 -22.78 26.08 0.71
N ASP A 19 -23.04 25.33 1.80
CA ASP A 19 -22.06 24.54 2.54
C ASP A 19 -22.25 23.00 2.44
N VAL A 20 -23.09 22.52 1.50
CA VAL A 20 -23.24 21.07 1.26
C VAL A 20 -22.16 20.60 0.30
N HIS A 21 -21.00 20.24 0.83
CA HIS A 21 -19.95 19.57 0.06
C HIS A 21 -20.11 18.06 0.16
N ALA A 22 -19.83 17.35 -0.95
CA ALA A 22 -19.79 15.90 -0.98
C ALA A 22 -18.74 15.40 0.02
N SER A 23 -19.19 14.97 1.19
CA SER A 23 -18.28 14.54 2.23
C SER A 23 -17.99 13.04 2.10
N PRO A 24 -16.74 12.60 2.31
CA PRO A 24 -16.36 11.20 2.23
C PRO A 24 -17.20 10.33 3.17
N PHE A 25 -17.63 9.21 2.61
CA PHE A 25 -18.29 8.14 3.34
C PHE A 25 -17.24 7.24 4.01
N THR A 26 -17.42 6.90 5.28
CA THR A 26 -16.54 5.93 5.96
C THR A 26 -17.16 4.53 5.95
N ILE A 27 -16.38 3.56 5.45
CA ILE A 27 -16.78 2.15 5.37
C ILE A 27 -16.92 1.52 6.78
N ARG A 28 -16.26 2.08 7.81
CA ARG A 28 -16.34 1.55 9.18
C ARG A 28 -17.66 1.83 9.88
N THR A 29 -18.23 3.03 9.70
CA THR A 29 -19.45 3.43 10.41
C THR A 29 -20.64 3.63 9.49
N GLY A 30 -20.44 3.57 8.17
CA GLY A 30 -21.50 3.73 7.19
C GLY A 30 -22.09 5.14 7.14
N ARG A 31 -21.36 6.15 7.63
CA ARG A 31 -21.84 7.54 7.74
C ARG A 31 -20.99 8.48 6.91
N LEU A 32 -21.61 9.59 6.52
CA LEU A 32 -20.91 10.76 5.99
C LEU A 32 -20.05 11.37 7.11
N VAL A 33 -18.77 11.59 6.80
CA VAL A 33 -17.86 12.37 7.66
C VAL A 33 -18.23 13.84 7.49
N SER A 34 -18.23 14.66 8.54
CA SER A 34 -18.46 16.10 8.32
C SER A 34 -17.24 16.73 7.63
N GLY A 35 -17.48 17.72 6.77
CA GLY A 35 -16.42 18.37 5.99
C GLY A 35 -15.38 19.09 6.86
N VAL A 36 -15.81 19.57 8.04
CA VAL A 36 -14.95 20.29 8.99
C VAL A 36 -13.81 19.42 9.52
N GLU A 37 -14.04 18.14 9.78
CA GLU A 37 -13.04 17.21 10.29
C GLU A 37 -11.94 16.95 9.25
N ILE A 38 -12.31 16.94 7.97
CA ILE A 38 -11.34 16.80 6.88
C ILE A 38 -10.48 18.05 6.78
N GLN A 39 -11.09 19.24 6.80
CA GLN A 39 -10.35 20.50 6.77
C GLN A 39 -9.43 20.65 7.99
N ALA A 40 -9.91 20.27 9.18
CA ALA A 40 -9.10 20.26 10.39
C ALA A 40 -7.93 19.27 10.28
N THR A 41 -8.14 18.07 9.72
CA THR A 41 -7.08 17.08 9.49
C THR A 41 -6.06 17.58 8.47
N VAL A 42 -6.52 18.23 7.39
CA VAL A 42 -5.63 18.82 6.38
C VAL A 42 -4.79 19.94 7.01
N PHE A 43 -5.42 20.85 7.76
CA PHE A 43 -4.72 21.91 8.48
C PHE A 43 -3.70 21.35 9.47
N ASP A 44 -4.08 20.35 10.25
CA ASP A 44 -3.20 19.69 11.21
C ASP A 44 -1.98 19.04 10.52
N ASN A 45 -2.20 18.36 9.39
CA ASN A 45 -1.12 17.79 8.59
C ASN A 45 -0.19 18.86 8.01
N LEU A 46 -0.73 20.00 7.55
CA LEU A 46 0.08 21.12 7.04
C LEU A 46 0.90 21.77 8.16
N ALA A 47 0.27 22.05 9.30
CA ALA A 47 0.91 22.68 10.45
C ALA A 47 2.03 21.82 11.03
N HIS A 48 1.84 20.49 11.07
CA HIS A 48 2.81 19.54 11.60
C HIS A 48 3.68 18.85 10.55
N GLN A 49 3.60 19.27 9.28
CA GLN A 49 4.37 18.71 8.16
C GLN A 49 4.24 17.17 8.03
N LEU A 50 3.03 16.63 8.25
CA LEU A 50 2.72 15.20 8.27
C LEU A 50 2.50 14.63 6.85
N PHE A 51 3.37 15.00 5.92
CA PHE A 51 3.28 14.55 4.53
C PHE A 51 3.82 13.14 4.35
N ILE A 52 3.21 12.41 3.41
CA ILE A 52 3.78 11.17 2.89
C ILE A 52 4.63 11.53 1.68
N ALA A 53 5.93 11.29 1.77
CA ALA A 53 6.88 11.55 0.70
C ALA A 53 6.94 10.40 -0.30
N ARG A 54 7.24 10.74 -1.56
CA ARG A 54 7.62 9.75 -2.57
C ARG A 54 9.04 9.29 -2.28
N PRO A 55 9.35 7.98 -2.37
CA PRO A 55 10.71 7.50 -2.21
C PRO A 55 11.61 8.08 -3.31
N PRO A 56 12.87 8.41 -3.00
CA PRO A 56 13.84 8.75 -4.03
C PRO A 56 14.06 7.55 -4.96
N ALA A 57 14.43 7.83 -6.22
CA ALA A 57 14.55 6.80 -7.26
C ALA A 57 15.45 5.62 -6.83
N TRP A 58 16.57 5.91 -6.15
CA TRP A 58 17.48 4.87 -5.67
C TRP A 58 16.84 3.93 -4.65
N ALA A 59 15.93 4.42 -3.79
CA ALA A 59 15.25 3.59 -2.79
C ALA A 59 14.20 2.68 -3.45
N ALA A 60 13.53 3.17 -4.50
CA ALA A 60 12.63 2.37 -5.31
C ALA A 60 13.39 1.27 -6.09
N ILE A 61 14.55 1.60 -6.66
CA ILE A 61 15.41 0.61 -7.32
C ILE A 61 15.92 -0.43 -6.31
N LEU A 62 16.38 0.02 -5.13
CA LEU A 62 16.85 -0.86 -4.08
C LEU A 62 15.76 -1.84 -3.63
N SER A 63 14.52 -1.39 -3.47
CA SER A 63 13.43 -2.30 -3.09
C SER A 63 13.22 -3.39 -4.15
N ILE A 64 13.21 -3.02 -5.45
CA ILE A 64 13.12 -3.97 -6.56
C ILE A 64 14.27 -4.98 -6.53
N LEU A 65 15.50 -4.51 -6.34
CA LEU A 65 16.68 -5.38 -6.23
C LEU A 65 16.58 -6.34 -5.04
N LEU A 66 16.07 -5.89 -3.91
CA LEU A 66 15.81 -6.76 -2.75
C LEU A 66 14.76 -7.82 -3.08
N GLY A 67 13.66 -7.44 -3.74
CA GLY A 67 12.64 -8.40 -4.18
C GLY A 67 13.20 -9.47 -5.12
N ALA A 68 13.95 -9.06 -6.15
CA ALA A 68 14.62 -9.96 -7.07
C ALA A 68 15.66 -10.86 -6.35
N GLY A 69 16.48 -10.29 -5.47
CA GLY A 69 17.51 -11.01 -4.70
C GLY A 69 16.90 -12.06 -3.77
N ILE A 70 15.82 -11.73 -3.06
CA ILE A 70 15.06 -12.71 -2.27
C ILE A 70 14.51 -13.82 -3.17
N GLY A 71 14.06 -13.49 -4.38
CA GLY A 71 13.64 -14.45 -5.40
C GLY A 71 14.74 -15.45 -5.76
N VAL A 72 15.93 -14.95 -6.06
CA VAL A 72 17.11 -15.78 -6.37
C VAL A 72 17.45 -16.70 -5.20
N LEU A 73 17.51 -16.17 -3.98
CA LEU A 73 17.81 -16.95 -2.78
C LEU A 73 16.75 -18.04 -2.53
N ALA A 74 15.48 -17.75 -2.79
CA ALA A 74 14.39 -18.70 -2.59
C ALA A 74 14.48 -19.90 -3.55
N VAL A 75 14.95 -19.68 -4.79
CA VAL A 75 14.99 -20.73 -5.82
C VAL A 75 16.36 -21.36 -6.06
N TRP A 76 17.44 -20.87 -5.41
CA TRP A 76 18.83 -21.27 -5.71
C TRP A 76 19.04 -22.79 -5.76
N LYS A 77 18.54 -23.53 -4.76
CA LYS A 77 18.89 -24.96 -4.61
C LYS A 77 17.90 -25.94 -5.25
N SER A 78 16.62 -25.61 -5.29
CA SER A 78 15.55 -26.45 -5.85
C SER A 78 14.22 -25.71 -5.73
N THR A 79 13.37 -25.83 -6.74
CA THR A 79 12.00 -25.32 -6.70
C THR A 79 11.06 -26.40 -6.16
N GLY A 80 10.31 -26.10 -5.09
CA GLY A 80 9.33 -27.03 -4.52
C GLY A 80 8.35 -26.35 -3.56
N TRP A 81 7.56 -27.14 -2.81
CA TRP A 81 6.55 -26.62 -1.88
C TRP A 81 7.11 -25.67 -0.81
N LYS A 82 8.35 -25.91 -0.36
CA LYS A 82 9.04 -25.01 0.58
C LYS A 82 9.34 -23.65 -0.03
N THR A 83 9.64 -23.61 -1.33
CA THR A 83 9.86 -22.39 -2.11
C THR A 83 8.58 -21.57 -2.22
N LEU A 84 7.43 -22.25 -2.42
CA LEU A 84 6.12 -21.59 -2.44
C LEU A 84 5.74 -20.99 -1.07
N ALA A 85 5.97 -21.72 0.02
CA ALA A 85 5.77 -21.18 1.36
C ALA A 85 6.73 -20.00 1.64
N GLY A 86 8.00 -20.12 1.26
CA GLY A 86 8.99 -19.04 1.35
C GLY A 86 8.61 -17.81 0.52
N ALA A 87 8.02 -18.01 -0.65
CA ALA A 87 7.49 -16.95 -1.50
C ALA A 87 6.37 -16.16 -0.82
N ALA A 88 5.39 -16.85 -0.22
CA ALA A 88 4.33 -16.19 0.53
C ALA A 88 4.89 -15.35 1.69
N VAL A 89 5.85 -15.92 2.45
CA VAL A 89 6.53 -15.20 3.54
C VAL A 89 7.30 -13.99 3.03
N ALA A 90 8.01 -14.10 1.91
CA ALA A 90 8.74 -13.00 1.30
C ALA A 90 7.80 -11.85 0.87
N VAL A 91 6.68 -12.17 0.22
CA VAL A 91 5.67 -11.17 -0.16
C VAL A 91 5.10 -10.47 1.07
N LEU A 92 4.76 -11.22 2.12
CA LEU A 92 4.29 -10.65 3.39
C LEU A 92 5.34 -9.76 4.04
N ALA A 93 6.61 -10.14 4.00
CA ALA A 93 7.72 -9.33 4.52
C ALA A 93 7.89 -8.03 3.72
N LEU A 94 7.74 -8.06 2.39
CA LEU A 94 7.77 -6.87 1.54
C LEU A 94 6.59 -5.92 1.83
N LEU A 95 5.39 -6.47 2.02
CA LEU A 95 4.21 -5.70 2.41
C LEU A 95 4.38 -5.08 3.80
N ALA A 96 4.88 -5.85 4.76
CA ALA A 96 5.19 -5.35 6.10
C ALA A 96 6.24 -4.25 6.04
N GLY A 97 7.32 -4.43 5.28
CA GLY A 97 8.36 -3.41 5.09
C GLY A 97 7.83 -2.11 4.49
N SER A 98 6.96 -2.21 3.47
CA SER A 98 6.26 -1.06 2.90
C SER A 98 5.37 -0.35 3.93
N TYR A 99 4.61 -1.11 4.73
CA TYR A 99 3.80 -0.56 5.80
C TYR A 99 4.64 0.13 6.89
N MET A 100 5.78 -0.44 7.26
CA MET A 100 6.73 0.17 8.22
C MET A 100 7.33 1.47 7.68
N ALA A 101 7.74 1.49 6.40
CA ALA A 101 8.24 2.69 5.74
C ALA A 101 7.19 3.81 5.70
N LEU A 102 5.93 3.45 5.46
CA LEU A 102 4.81 4.40 5.49
C LEU A 102 4.52 4.88 6.91
N ARG A 103 4.40 3.96 7.88
CA ARG A 103 3.96 4.25 9.24
C ARG A 103 4.97 5.08 10.02
N TYR A 104 6.26 4.75 9.90
CA TYR A 104 7.32 5.36 10.70
C TYR A 104 8.20 6.31 9.88
N GLY A 105 8.43 5.98 8.61
CA GLY A 105 9.24 6.81 7.71
C GLY A 105 8.44 7.88 6.97
N ARG A 106 7.10 7.79 6.93
CA ARG A 106 6.23 8.61 6.08
C ARG A 106 6.65 8.59 4.61
N VAL A 107 7.22 7.47 4.14
CA VAL A 107 7.60 7.27 2.75
C VAL A 107 6.80 6.11 2.17
N PHE A 108 6.09 6.36 1.07
CA PHE A 108 5.32 5.30 0.41
C PHE A 108 6.17 4.55 -0.62
N VAL A 109 6.83 3.48 -0.16
CA VAL A 109 7.50 2.53 -1.07
C VAL A 109 6.47 1.52 -1.56
N ALA A 110 6.10 1.59 -2.84
CA ALA A 110 5.11 0.68 -3.42
C ALA A 110 5.59 -0.78 -3.30
N PRO A 111 4.84 -1.65 -2.59
CA PRO A 111 5.25 -3.04 -2.37
C PRO A 111 5.09 -3.92 -3.61
N LEU A 112 4.30 -3.45 -4.58
CA LEU A 112 4.00 -4.20 -5.80
C LEU A 112 5.27 -4.45 -6.63
N ALA A 113 6.13 -3.43 -6.80
CA ALA A 113 7.32 -3.55 -7.62
C ALA A 113 8.29 -4.64 -7.14
N PRO A 114 8.72 -4.69 -5.85
CA PRO A 114 9.56 -5.78 -5.37
C PRO A 114 8.84 -7.14 -5.33
N ALA A 115 7.54 -7.18 -5.08
CA ALA A 115 6.77 -8.43 -5.12
C ALA A 115 6.70 -9.02 -6.55
N LEU A 116 6.52 -8.17 -7.57
CA LEU A 116 6.56 -8.59 -8.97
C LEU A 116 7.96 -9.07 -9.36
N ALA A 117 9.01 -8.33 -8.96
CA ALA A 117 10.39 -8.74 -9.22
C ALA A 117 10.70 -10.12 -8.62
N PHE A 118 10.31 -10.34 -7.36
CA PHE A 118 10.39 -11.65 -6.71
C PHE A 118 9.65 -12.74 -7.52
N THR A 119 8.39 -12.47 -7.86
CA THR A 119 7.51 -13.45 -8.53
C THR A 119 8.02 -13.81 -9.93
N LEU A 120 8.56 -12.84 -10.66
CA LEU A 120 9.15 -13.07 -11.99
C LEU A 120 10.40 -13.94 -11.90
N VAL A 121 11.29 -13.69 -10.94
CA VAL A 121 12.47 -14.53 -10.73
C VAL A 121 12.06 -15.96 -10.37
N ALA A 122 11.13 -16.10 -9.41
CA ALA A 122 10.68 -17.41 -8.95
C ALA A 122 9.98 -18.21 -10.06
N SER A 123 9.08 -17.57 -10.81
CA SER A 123 8.35 -18.21 -11.91
C SER A 123 9.26 -18.57 -13.09
N ALA A 124 10.24 -17.72 -13.42
CA ALA A 124 11.23 -18.03 -14.46
C ALA A 124 12.06 -19.26 -14.10
N GLN A 125 12.49 -19.41 -12.84
CA GLN A 125 13.23 -20.60 -12.42
C GLN A 125 12.33 -21.85 -12.39
N ALA A 126 11.11 -21.73 -11.87
CA ALA A 126 10.16 -22.84 -11.88
C ALA A 126 9.88 -23.35 -13.31
N ALA A 127 9.74 -22.45 -14.28
CA ALA A 127 9.54 -22.80 -15.68
C ALA A 127 10.77 -23.53 -16.29
N ARG A 128 11.99 -23.12 -15.91
CA ARG A 128 13.23 -23.79 -16.33
C ARG A 128 13.33 -25.20 -15.76
N ASP A 129 13.06 -25.36 -14.46
CA ASP A 129 13.12 -26.66 -13.79
C ASP A 129 12.10 -27.63 -14.41
N PHE A 130 10.86 -27.17 -14.64
CA PHE A 130 9.83 -27.97 -15.31
C PHE A 130 10.20 -28.39 -16.74
N ALA A 131 10.86 -27.51 -17.50
CA ALA A 131 11.33 -27.85 -18.84
C ALA A 131 12.50 -28.84 -18.84
N ALA A 132 13.33 -28.84 -17.79
CA ALA A 132 14.43 -29.77 -17.62
C ALA A 132 13.95 -31.19 -17.25
N GLU A 133 12.90 -31.32 -16.44
CA GLU A 133 12.31 -32.63 -16.07
C GLU A 133 11.63 -33.35 -17.24
N ARG A 134 11.29 -32.63 -18.32
CA ARG A 134 10.63 -33.17 -19.51
C ARG A 134 11.58 -33.62 -20.63
N LYS A 135 12.90 -33.52 -20.44
CA LYS A 135 13.92 -34.04 -21.35
C LYS A 135 14.39 -35.42 -20.91
#